data_AF-A0A1Q6T705-F1
#
_entry.id   AF-A0A1Q6T705-F1
#
_cell.length_a   1.000
_cell.length_b   1.000
_cell.length_c   1.000
_cell.angle_alpha   90.00
_cell.angle_beta   90.00
_cell.angle_gamma   90.00
#
_symmetry.space_group_name_H-M   'P 1'
#
loop_
_entity.id
_entity.type
_entity.pdbx_description
1 polymer ?
#
loop_
_entity_poly.entity_id
_entity_poly.type
_entity_poly.pdbx_seq_one_letter_code
_entity_poly.pdbx_strand_id
1 'polypeptide(L)'
;MADINYLESEQKEAWKRIVELEKKAELFKADIVLYKTPIPSDIKYIKGSRNKISEMKNKSEKVFEQINSYLQETKKALENIKKECEEAKQLDTLISLAKEKNTVFTEQEIAISAKLQSISNKIAEIEDVYEDLEDISDKVNALETNFTKGSETYNKILSLHQDIIKRRNDISSLYREVFGYSETDEETGKETYIEGLKDELKVSYDEIKNKLKNTDNELIKLKNTKEEQYKTFINDWKIQYENTKKDIESLLPGALTAGLSSAYATKKRVERQESTEYAKTFRNAIIGLVSISSIPIICSILLMIFKNLTLDEIISKLPTMSLALLPLYAPVLWVAYSADKKLKLSKRLIEEYTHKEVVSKTYYGLSKQLLNVKEKDKSNELRDKLLYNLIAVNSENPGKLITDYENSNNPIMDFISNSAKFAKNLDKVSKSIERVKKTVSSSNENKDIPTVYISKTAD
;
A
#
# COMPACT_ATOMS: atom_id res chain seq x y z
N MET A 1 177.16 107.07 192.16
CA MET A 1 177.33 107.91 190.95
C MET A 1 177.26 106.94 189.79
N ALA A 2 176.14 106.91 189.10
CA ALA A 2 175.80 107.94 188.12
C ALA A 2 176.69 107.78 186.89
N ASP A 3 176.08 107.91 185.73
CA ASP A 3 176.24 109.14 184.97
C ASP A 3 176.14 108.80 183.50
N ILE A 4 174.97 109.10 182.95
CA ILE A 4 174.86 109.95 181.75
C ILE A 4 175.35 109.33 180.40
N ASN A 5 176.22 108.30 180.33
CA ASN A 5 176.74 107.71 179.08
C ASN A 5 175.96 106.52 178.52
N TYR A 6 174.88 106.23 179.22
CA TYR A 6 173.88 105.27 178.82
C TYR A 6 172.88 105.84 177.79
N LEU A 7 173.03 107.08 177.29
CA LEU A 7 172.11 107.71 176.30
C LEU A 7 172.65 107.87 174.85
N GLU A 8 173.96 107.80 174.62
CA GLU A 8 174.56 108.11 173.30
C GLU A 8 174.94 106.89 172.46
N SER A 9 175.29 105.75 173.07
CA SER A 9 175.67 104.54 172.31
C SER A 9 174.49 103.96 171.55
N GLU A 10 173.32 104.07 172.17
CA GLU A 10 172.05 103.71 171.59
C GLU A 10 171.79 104.44 170.26
N GLN A 11 172.16 105.71 170.15
CA GLN A 11 171.90 106.46 168.93
C GLN A 11 172.76 106.01 167.74
N LYS A 12 174.00 105.59 167.97
CA LYS A 12 174.90 105.20 166.87
C LYS A 12 174.52 103.87 166.24
N GLU A 13 174.07 102.93 167.06
CA GLU A 13 173.69 101.61 166.56
C GLU A 13 172.32 101.65 165.87
N ALA A 14 171.42 102.49 166.38
CA ALA A 14 170.17 102.81 165.70
C ALA A 14 170.41 103.41 164.30
N TRP A 15 171.37 104.33 164.14
CA TRP A 15 171.67 104.93 162.84
C TRP A 15 172.32 103.99 161.84
N LYS A 16 173.18 103.07 162.30
CA LYS A 16 173.73 102.01 161.44
C LYS A 16 172.64 101.14 160.83
N ARG A 17 171.62 100.86 161.65
CA ARG A 17 170.44 100.09 161.25
C ARG A 17 169.63 100.80 160.17
N ILE A 18 169.55 102.13 160.22
CA ILE A 18 168.86 102.94 159.20
C ILE A 18 169.61 102.90 157.86
N VAL A 19 170.95 102.98 157.87
CA VAL A 19 171.77 102.97 156.65
C VAL A 19 171.78 101.61 155.93
N GLU A 20 171.76 100.50 156.65
CA GLU A 20 171.65 99.16 156.02
C GLU A 20 170.28 98.91 155.39
N LEU A 21 169.22 99.38 156.03
CA LEU A 21 167.86 99.22 155.52
C LEU A 21 167.62 100.04 154.26
N GLU A 22 168.22 101.22 154.14
CA GLU A 22 168.22 101.98 152.88
C GLU A 22 168.95 101.24 151.75
N LYS A 23 170.07 100.57 152.03
CA LYS A 23 170.84 99.84 151.00
C LYS A 23 170.12 98.62 150.43
N LYS A 24 169.32 97.90 151.23
CA LYS A 24 168.54 96.76 150.70
C LYS A 24 167.25 97.20 150.01
N ALA A 25 166.68 98.35 150.37
CA ALA A 25 165.56 98.92 149.64
C ALA A 25 165.93 99.32 148.20
N GLU A 26 167.16 99.76 147.95
CA GLU A 26 167.65 100.00 146.57
C GLU A 26 167.82 98.71 145.76
N LEU A 27 168.27 97.61 146.39
CA LEU A 27 168.32 96.31 145.71
C LEU A 27 166.93 95.83 145.29
N PHE A 28 165.90 96.04 146.12
CA PHE A 28 164.53 95.66 145.79
C PHE A 28 163.88 96.52 144.71
N LYS A 29 164.36 97.75 144.49
CA LYS A 29 163.93 98.57 143.34
C LYS A 29 164.58 98.15 142.02
N ALA A 30 165.70 97.42 142.04
CA ALA A 30 166.37 96.94 140.84
C ALA A 30 165.73 95.67 140.23
N ASP A 31 165.06 94.83 141.03
CA ASP A 31 164.48 93.57 140.54
C ASP A 31 163.12 93.73 139.83
N ILE A 32 162.44 94.86 139.99
CA ILE A 32 161.09 95.08 139.41
C ILE A 32 161.13 95.50 137.93
N VAL A 33 162.32 95.70 137.32
CA VAL A 33 162.40 96.35 136.00
C VAL A 33 162.74 95.43 134.81
N LEU A 34 163.19 94.18 134.95
CA LEU A 34 163.54 93.36 133.77
C LEU A 34 162.52 92.28 133.34
N TYR A 35 161.25 92.68 133.24
CA TYR A 35 160.29 92.04 132.33
C TYR A 35 160.57 92.52 130.89
N LYS A 36 161.36 91.75 130.11
CA LYS A 36 161.31 91.67 128.62
C LYS A 36 162.46 90.80 128.07
N THR A 37 162.12 90.00 127.05
CA THR A 37 162.97 89.28 126.06
C THR A 37 163.30 87.79 126.37
N PRO A 38 163.63 86.95 125.34
CA PRO A 38 162.83 85.78 124.91
C PRO A 38 163.67 84.46 124.93
N ILE A 39 163.22 83.34 124.30
CA ILE A 39 163.97 82.11 123.80
C ILE A 39 163.51 80.75 124.45
N PRO A 40 163.50 79.55 123.78
CA PRO A 40 162.43 78.98 122.92
C PRO A 40 162.30 77.40 122.92
N SER A 41 161.55 76.80 121.97
CA SER A 41 161.78 75.50 121.26
C SER A 41 160.66 74.43 121.08
N ASP A 42 159.40 74.65 121.48
CA ASP A 42 158.32 73.61 121.38
C ASP A 42 157.33 73.71 120.19
N ILE A 43 157.51 74.61 119.22
CA ILE A 43 156.41 74.99 118.29
C ILE A 43 156.37 74.19 116.95
N LYS A 44 157.34 73.32 116.63
CA LYS A 44 157.37 72.66 115.29
C LYS A 44 156.50 71.40 115.16
N TYR A 45 156.30 70.62 116.23
CA TYR A 45 155.52 69.37 116.19
C TYR A 45 154.00 69.57 116.11
N ILE A 46 153.47 70.64 116.72
CA ILE A 46 152.02 70.91 116.73
C ILE A 46 151.51 71.30 115.32
N LYS A 47 152.35 71.93 114.49
CA LYS A 47 151.96 72.37 113.13
C LYS A 47 151.81 71.21 112.14
N GLY A 48 152.59 70.13 112.30
CA GLY A 48 152.53 68.93 111.44
C GLY A 48 151.26 68.09 111.64
N SER A 49 150.84 67.87 112.88
CA SER A 49 149.62 67.09 113.19
C SER A 49 148.34 67.79 112.75
N ARG A 50 148.30 69.13 112.80
CA ARG A 50 147.17 69.94 112.34
C ARG A 50 146.88 69.74 110.85
N ASN A 51 147.90 69.65 110.01
CA ASN A 51 147.71 69.46 108.56
C ASN A 51 147.15 68.07 108.21
N LYS A 52 147.61 67.00 108.89
CA LYS A 52 147.05 65.63 108.71
C LYS A 52 145.57 65.52 109.10
N ILE A 53 145.17 66.19 110.18
CA ILE A 53 143.76 66.23 110.61
C ILE A 53 142.89 66.94 109.56
N SER A 54 143.38 68.04 108.98
CA SER A 54 142.66 68.76 107.92
C SER A 54 142.54 67.94 106.64
N GLU A 55 143.56 67.17 106.29
CA GLU A 55 143.56 66.31 105.10
C GLU A 55 142.58 65.12 105.25
N MET A 56 142.50 64.52 106.44
CA MET A 56 141.51 63.46 106.73
C MET A 56 140.07 63.99 106.73
N LYS A 57 139.83 65.18 107.30
CA LYS A 57 138.51 65.82 107.26
C LYS A 57 138.03 66.05 105.81
N ASN A 58 138.88 66.61 104.96
CA ASN A 58 138.53 66.83 103.55
C ASN A 58 138.29 65.52 102.78
N LYS A 59 138.99 64.43 103.10
CA LYS A 59 138.71 63.11 102.50
C LYS A 59 137.39 62.53 102.98
N SER A 60 137.05 62.63 104.27
CA SER A 60 135.76 62.12 104.78
C SER A 60 134.57 62.90 104.21
N GLU A 61 134.72 64.21 104.03
CA GLU A 61 133.68 65.09 103.47
C GLU A 61 133.38 64.73 102.00
N LYS A 62 134.42 64.49 101.18
CA LYS A 62 134.27 63.98 99.81
C LYS A 62 133.60 62.61 99.73
N VAL A 63 133.96 61.68 100.62
CA VAL A 63 133.34 60.35 100.67
C VAL A 63 131.86 60.46 101.05
N PHE A 64 131.51 61.36 101.98
CA PHE A 64 130.12 61.60 102.36
C PHE A 64 129.28 62.17 101.21
N GLU A 65 129.84 63.13 100.45
CA GLU A 65 129.19 63.66 99.23
C GLU A 65 128.95 62.56 98.18
N GLN A 66 129.94 61.69 97.93
CA GLN A 66 129.80 60.58 96.99
C GLN A 66 128.74 59.57 97.43
N ILE A 67 128.72 59.20 98.72
CA ILE A 67 127.70 58.28 99.26
C ILE A 67 126.30 58.88 99.10
N ASN A 68 126.12 60.18 99.36
CA ASN A 68 124.83 60.85 99.16
C ASN A 68 124.41 60.90 97.68
N SER A 69 125.35 61.11 96.76
CA SER A 69 125.06 61.07 95.32
C SER A 69 124.56 59.69 94.88
N TYR A 70 125.23 58.61 95.29
CA TYR A 70 124.80 57.24 95.00
C TYR A 70 123.47 56.88 95.69
N LEU A 71 123.20 57.41 96.88
CA LEU A 71 121.93 57.20 97.57
C LEU A 71 120.78 57.90 96.83
N GLN A 72 121.01 59.07 96.22
CA GLN A 72 120.00 59.72 95.37
C GLN A 72 119.77 58.99 94.04
N GLU A 73 120.83 58.53 93.37
CA GLU A 73 120.71 57.78 92.12
C GLU A 73 119.98 56.45 92.32
N THR A 74 120.31 55.71 93.39
CA THR A 74 119.62 54.45 93.72
C THR A 74 118.15 54.66 94.09
N LYS A 75 117.80 55.76 94.77
CA LYS A 75 116.39 56.13 95.00
C LYS A 75 115.64 56.43 93.71
N LYS A 76 116.22 57.20 92.79
CA LYS A 76 115.61 57.49 91.48
C LYS A 76 115.42 56.20 90.65
N ALA A 77 116.40 55.32 90.64
CA ALA A 77 116.31 54.03 89.93
C ALA A 77 115.19 53.14 90.52
N LEU A 78 115.07 53.08 91.85
CA LEU A 78 114.03 52.32 92.52
C LEU A 78 112.62 52.87 92.24
N GLU A 79 112.48 54.19 92.14
CA GLU A 79 111.21 54.84 91.80
C GLU A 79 110.78 54.57 90.34
N ASN A 80 111.73 54.58 89.39
CA ASN A 80 111.46 54.21 88.00
C ASN A 80 111.06 52.75 87.84
N ILE A 81 111.77 51.81 88.48
CA ILE A 81 111.43 50.37 88.44
C ILE A 81 110.02 50.14 89.02
N LYS A 82 109.67 50.87 90.08
CA LYS A 82 108.33 50.78 90.68
C LYS A 82 107.24 51.23 89.68
N LYS A 83 107.48 52.33 88.95
CA LYS A 83 106.58 52.83 87.91
C LYS A 83 106.41 51.83 86.75
N GLU A 84 107.50 51.27 86.23
CA GLU A 84 107.45 50.27 85.15
C GLU A 84 106.72 48.98 85.60
N CYS A 85 106.89 48.56 86.86
CA CYS A 85 106.18 47.41 87.41
C CYS A 85 104.67 47.68 87.57
N GLU A 86 104.27 48.93 87.83
CA GLU A 86 102.86 49.34 87.90
C GLU A 86 102.22 49.32 86.50
N GLU A 87 102.93 49.82 85.48
CA GLU A 87 102.47 49.81 84.07
C GLU A 87 102.34 48.38 83.52
N ALA A 88 103.29 47.48 83.84
CA ALA A 88 103.21 46.07 83.44
C ALA A 88 101.97 45.35 84.03
N LYS A 89 101.60 45.66 85.28
CA LYS A 89 100.38 45.12 85.91
C LYS A 89 99.10 45.63 85.24
N GLN A 90 99.07 46.88 84.79
CA GLN A 90 97.93 47.42 84.05
C GLN A 90 97.79 46.78 82.67
N LEU A 91 98.90 46.40 82.03
CA LEU A 91 98.87 45.75 80.72
C LEU A 91 98.34 44.31 80.80
N ASP A 92 98.71 43.57 81.85
CA ASP A 92 98.25 42.19 82.08
C ASP A 92 96.73 42.11 82.36
N THR A 93 96.17 43.11 83.06
CA THR A 93 94.71 43.20 83.28
C THR A 93 93.97 43.50 81.98
N LEU A 94 94.49 44.36 81.11
CA LEU A 94 93.88 44.67 79.81
C LEU A 94 93.90 43.46 78.86
N ILE A 95 94.99 42.69 78.83
CA ILE A 95 95.09 41.45 78.03
C ILE A 95 94.06 40.41 78.50
N SER A 96 93.88 40.29 79.81
CA SER A 96 92.90 39.36 80.39
C SER A 96 91.46 39.73 79.99
N LEU A 97 91.12 41.02 80.06
CA LEU A 97 89.81 41.52 79.60
C LEU A 97 89.58 41.34 78.09
N ALA A 98 90.63 41.50 77.27
CA ALA A 98 90.54 41.29 75.83
C ALA A 98 90.27 39.82 75.47
N LYS A 99 90.92 38.88 76.17
CA LYS A 99 90.68 37.44 76.00
C LYS A 99 89.25 37.06 76.36
N GLU A 100 88.72 37.58 77.46
CA GLU A 100 87.34 37.33 77.90
C GLU A 100 86.30 37.87 76.89
N LYS A 101 86.51 39.08 76.35
CA LYS A 101 85.62 39.59 75.29
C LYS A 101 85.67 38.74 74.03
N ASN A 102 86.85 38.25 73.66
CA ASN A 102 87.01 37.43 72.46
C ASN A 102 86.30 36.07 72.59
N THR A 103 86.33 35.45 73.77
CA THR A 103 85.56 34.21 74.02
C THR A 103 84.05 34.46 73.92
N VAL A 104 83.55 35.57 74.46
CA VAL A 104 82.13 35.95 74.34
C VAL A 104 81.73 36.19 72.87
N PHE A 105 82.57 36.83 72.06
CA PHE A 105 82.31 36.99 70.63
C PHE A 105 82.23 35.66 69.88
N THR A 106 83.15 34.72 70.14
CA THR A 106 83.12 33.39 69.51
C THR A 106 81.88 32.59 69.90
N GLU A 107 81.42 32.70 71.15
CA GLU A 107 80.16 32.07 71.59
C GLU A 107 78.93 32.66 70.88
N GLN A 108 78.91 33.97 70.68
CA GLN A 108 77.84 34.65 69.93
C GLN A 108 77.83 34.26 68.45
N GLU A 109 78.98 34.14 67.82
CA GLU A 109 79.11 33.69 66.42
C GLU A 109 78.57 32.27 66.24
N ILE A 110 78.92 31.36 67.15
CA ILE A 110 78.38 29.99 67.18
C ILE A 110 76.86 30.03 67.35
N ALA A 111 76.34 30.83 68.29
CA ALA A 111 74.90 30.94 68.53
C ALA A 111 74.14 31.51 67.32
N ILE A 112 74.72 32.48 66.60
CA ILE A 112 74.13 33.05 65.37
C ILE A 112 74.12 32.00 64.27
N SER A 113 75.23 31.28 64.05
CA SER A 113 75.32 30.22 63.03
C SER A 113 74.29 29.11 63.26
N ALA A 114 74.10 28.68 64.51
CA ALA A 114 73.09 27.69 64.88
C ALA A 114 71.66 28.16 64.61
N LYS A 115 71.35 29.44 64.88
CA LYS A 115 70.05 30.03 64.53
C LYS A 115 69.85 30.11 63.02
N LEU A 116 70.88 30.45 62.26
CA LEU A 116 70.83 30.53 60.80
C LEU A 116 70.56 29.15 60.18
N GLN A 117 71.18 28.10 60.72
CA GLN A 117 70.90 26.72 60.32
C GLN A 117 69.46 26.30 60.66
N SER A 118 68.94 26.68 61.84
CA SER A 118 67.54 26.41 62.20
C SER A 118 66.55 27.13 61.28
N ILE A 119 66.83 28.36 60.88
CA ILE A 119 66.00 29.11 59.91
C ILE A 119 66.03 28.42 58.54
N SER A 120 67.21 27.99 58.08
CA SER A 120 67.34 27.27 56.82
C SER A 120 66.51 25.98 56.79
N ASN A 121 66.52 25.21 57.88
CA ASN A 121 65.71 24.00 57.97
C ASN A 121 64.21 24.30 57.94
N LYS A 122 63.77 25.36 58.64
CA LYS A 122 62.36 25.78 58.61
C LYS A 122 61.91 26.27 57.24
N ILE A 123 62.80 26.90 56.47
CA ILE A 123 62.50 27.30 55.09
C ILE A 123 62.29 26.06 54.22
N ALA A 124 63.15 25.04 54.33
CA ALA A 124 62.98 23.78 53.62
C ALA A 124 61.68 23.05 54.01
N GLU A 125 61.32 23.05 55.29
CA GLU A 125 60.03 22.49 55.75
C GLU A 125 58.82 23.24 55.17
N ILE A 126 58.91 24.56 54.99
CA ILE A 126 57.84 25.36 54.38
C ILE A 126 57.71 25.09 52.88
N GLU A 127 58.84 24.90 52.18
CA GLU A 127 58.85 24.54 50.76
C GLU A 127 58.20 23.17 50.52
N ASP A 128 58.51 22.17 51.35
CA ASP A 128 57.91 20.83 51.29
C ASP A 128 56.38 20.88 51.51
N VAL A 129 55.93 21.65 52.51
CA VAL A 129 54.50 21.86 52.78
C VAL A 129 53.80 22.59 51.62
N TYR A 130 54.50 23.46 50.89
CA TYR A 130 53.92 24.16 49.74
C TYR A 130 53.72 23.22 48.55
N GLU A 131 54.67 22.32 48.29
CA GLU A 131 54.57 21.29 47.25
C GLU A 131 53.45 20.30 47.55
N ASP A 132 53.31 19.87 48.82
CA ASP A 132 52.20 19.03 49.28
C ASP A 132 50.82 19.73 49.10
N LEU A 133 50.77 21.06 49.24
CA LEU A 133 49.53 21.83 49.11
C LEU A 133 49.05 21.89 47.65
N GLU A 134 49.97 21.90 46.67
CA GLU A 134 49.67 21.85 45.24
C GLU A 134 49.09 20.48 44.85
N ASP A 135 49.68 19.36 45.32
CA ASP A 135 49.16 18.00 45.10
C ASP A 135 47.78 17.78 45.77
N ILE A 136 47.53 18.37 46.94
CA ILE A 136 46.20 18.34 47.58
C ILE A 136 45.18 19.10 46.73
N SER A 137 45.54 20.24 46.15
CA SER A 137 44.65 21.02 45.28
C SER A 137 44.22 20.22 44.05
N ASP A 138 45.16 19.53 43.40
CA ASP A 138 44.89 18.67 42.26
C ASP A 138 43.99 17.49 42.62
N LYS A 139 44.21 16.86 43.78
CA LYS A 139 43.34 15.79 44.30
C LYS A 139 41.92 16.29 44.59
N VAL A 140 41.76 17.50 45.11
CA VAL A 140 40.44 18.10 45.36
C VAL A 140 39.70 18.35 44.05
N ASN A 141 40.38 18.92 43.04
CA ASN A 141 39.80 19.13 41.71
C ASN A 141 39.40 17.80 41.04
N ALA A 142 40.23 16.76 41.18
CA ALA A 142 39.92 15.42 40.70
C ALA A 142 38.70 14.80 41.42
N LEU A 143 38.57 15.03 42.73
CA LEU A 143 37.43 14.58 43.51
C LEU A 143 36.13 15.28 43.08
N GLU A 144 36.18 16.60 42.85
CA GLU A 144 35.03 17.39 42.40
C GLU A 144 34.57 16.98 40.99
N THR A 145 35.51 16.73 40.08
CA THR A 145 35.19 16.18 38.74
C THR A 145 34.62 14.75 38.81
N ASN A 146 35.06 13.93 39.76
CA ASN A 146 34.46 12.61 39.98
C ASN A 146 33.06 12.71 40.61
N PHE A 147 32.85 13.65 41.53
CA PHE A 147 31.54 13.88 42.15
C PHE A 147 30.51 14.36 41.12
N THR A 148 30.89 15.28 40.25
CA THR A 148 30.03 15.76 39.15
C THR A 148 29.67 14.62 38.19
N LYS A 149 30.65 13.83 37.74
CA LYS A 149 30.40 12.62 36.93
C LYS A 149 29.50 11.60 37.65
N GLY A 150 29.73 11.38 38.94
CA GLY A 150 28.91 10.52 39.79
C GLY A 150 27.47 10.98 39.83
N SER A 151 27.23 12.27 40.08
CA SER A 151 25.89 12.88 40.08
C SER A 151 25.20 12.75 38.72
N GLU A 152 25.91 13.01 37.62
CA GLU A 152 25.37 12.81 36.26
C GLU A 152 24.98 11.36 35.99
N THR A 153 25.82 10.40 36.39
CA THR A 153 25.52 8.97 36.22
C THR A 153 24.32 8.54 37.06
N TYR A 154 24.19 9.05 38.28
CA TYR A 154 23.04 8.79 39.14
C TYR A 154 21.74 9.32 38.53
N ASN A 155 21.75 10.53 37.99
CA ASN A 155 20.60 11.10 37.29
C ASN A 155 20.22 10.29 36.04
N LYS A 156 21.21 9.81 35.27
CA LYS A 156 20.97 8.89 34.15
C LYS A 156 20.34 7.58 34.61
N ILE A 157 20.83 6.99 35.70
CA ILE A 157 20.25 5.76 36.28
C ILE A 157 18.79 5.98 36.70
N LEU A 158 18.47 7.10 37.36
CA LEU A 158 17.10 7.44 37.72
C LEU A 158 16.18 7.54 36.50
N SER A 159 16.62 8.22 35.44
CA SER A 159 15.84 8.34 34.20
C SER A 159 15.60 6.97 33.53
N LEU A 160 16.64 6.13 33.43
CA LEU A 160 16.52 4.79 32.87
C LEU A 160 15.61 3.90 33.70
N HIS A 161 15.65 4.00 35.03
CA HIS A 161 14.77 3.25 35.91
C HIS A 161 13.29 3.62 35.68
N GLN A 162 12.99 4.92 35.57
CA GLN A 162 11.64 5.38 35.25
C GLN A 162 11.17 4.87 33.87
N ASP A 163 12.05 4.88 32.87
CA ASP A 163 11.73 4.36 31.54
C ASP A 163 11.50 2.83 31.54
N ILE A 164 12.28 2.08 32.33
CA ILE A 164 12.07 0.63 32.52
C ILE A 164 10.72 0.36 33.18
N ILE A 165 10.33 1.15 34.19
CA ILE A 165 9.02 1.01 34.84
C ILE A 165 7.90 1.26 33.83
N LYS A 166 7.98 2.33 33.03
CA LYS A 166 6.99 2.63 31.98
C LYS A 166 6.88 1.47 30.99
N ARG A 167 8.01 1.03 30.40
CA ARG A 167 8.04 -0.10 29.47
C ARG A 167 7.49 -1.38 30.07
N ARG A 168 7.77 -1.68 31.33
CA ARG A 168 7.22 -2.85 32.03
C ARG A 168 5.70 -2.76 32.13
N ASN A 169 5.17 -1.59 32.46
CA ASN A 169 3.73 -1.37 32.54
C ASN A 169 3.08 -1.51 31.16
N ASP A 170 3.69 -0.94 30.12
CA ASP A 170 3.21 -1.06 28.73
C ASP A 170 3.19 -2.52 28.27
N ILE A 171 4.28 -3.26 28.52
CA ILE A 171 4.37 -4.70 28.22
C ILE A 171 3.32 -5.48 28.99
N SER A 172 3.09 -5.15 30.26
CA SER A 172 2.08 -5.83 31.08
C SER A 172 0.67 -5.54 30.57
N SER A 173 0.39 -4.31 30.13
CA SER A 173 -0.88 -3.93 29.50
C SER A 173 -1.10 -4.70 28.19
N LEU A 174 -0.11 -4.69 27.30
CA LEU A 174 -0.17 -5.42 26.03
C LEU A 174 -0.31 -6.93 26.26
N TYR A 175 0.37 -7.48 27.26
CA TYR A 175 0.24 -8.90 27.61
C TYR A 175 -1.19 -9.24 28.03
N ARG A 176 -1.80 -8.41 28.89
CA ARG A 176 -3.20 -8.57 29.31
C ARG A 176 -4.18 -8.41 28.15
N GLU A 177 -3.93 -7.48 27.23
CA GLU A 177 -4.77 -7.26 26.05
C GLU A 177 -4.70 -8.46 25.07
N VAL A 178 -3.50 -8.99 24.83
CA VAL A 178 -3.29 -10.09 23.87
C VAL A 178 -3.76 -11.44 24.43
N PHE A 179 -3.43 -11.73 25.69
CA PHE A 179 -3.64 -13.05 26.30
C PHE A 179 -4.76 -13.09 27.33
N GLY A 180 -5.40 -11.97 27.65
CA GLY A 180 -6.38 -11.88 28.71
C GLY A 180 -5.75 -11.89 30.10
N TYR A 181 -6.58 -11.73 31.13
CA TYR A 181 -6.17 -11.85 32.53
C TYR A 181 -7.31 -12.38 33.39
N SER A 182 -6.96 -13.02 34.50
CA SER A 182 -7.94 -13.45 35.50
C SER A 182 -8.09 -12.36 36.53
N GLU A 183 -9.31 -11.90 36.75
CA GLU A 183 -9.65 -10.98 37.83
C GLU A 183 -10.39 -11.79 38.91
N THR A 184 -9.97 -11.63 40.17
CA THR A 184 -10.65 -12.28 41.29
C THR A 184 -11.58 -11.26 41.92
N ASP A 185 -12.87 -11.54 41.88
CA ASP A 185 -13.89 -10.65 42.43
C ASP A 185 -13.84 -10.69 43.98
N GLU A 186 -13.50 -9.56 44.61
CA GLU A 186 -13.18 -9.47 46.05
C GLU A 186 -14.35 -9.86 46.97
N GLU A 187 -15.60 -9.81 46.49
CA GLU A 187 -16.78 -10.19 47.29
C GLU A 187 -17.20 -11.67 47.17
N THR A 188 -16.88 -12.35 46.07
CA THR A 188 -17.37 -13.71 45.80
C THR A 188 -16.28 -14.78 45.69
N GLY A 189 -15.01 -14.37 45.63
CA GLY A 189 -13.86 -15.28 45.52
C GLY A 189 -13.84 -16.10 44.23
N LYS A 190 -14.64 -15.75 43.23
CA LYS A 190 -14.63 -16.38 41.90
C LYS A 190 -13.64 -15.67 41.00
N GLU A 191 -12.74 -16.44 40.41
CA GLU A 191 -11.89 -15.98 39.31
C GLU A 191 -12.72 -15.91 38.02
N THR A 192 -12.83 -14.72 37.45
CA THR A 192 -13.38 -14.48 36.12
C THR A 192 -12.22 -14.23 35.16
N TYR A 193 -12.10 -15.09 34.15
CA TYR A 193 -11.11 -14.89 33.08
C TYR A 193 -11.68 -13.92 32.05
N ILE A 194 -11.01 -12.78 31.89
CA ILE A 194 -11.31 -11.79 30.86
C ILE A 194 -10.53 -12.19 29.61
N GLU A 195 -11.27 -12.49 28.54
CA GLU A 195 -10.73 -12.96 27.26
C GLU A 195 -9.85 -11.89 26.59
N GLY A 196 -8.72 -12.32 26.02
CA GLY A 196 -7.85 -11.45 25.24
C GLY A 196 -8.12 -11.53 23.74
N LEU A 197 -7.43 -10.69 22.96
CA LEU A 197 -7.51 -10.69 21.48
C LEU A 197 -7.27 -12.07 20.85
N LYS A 198 -6.41 -12.91 21.47
CA LYS A 198 -6.16 -14.28 21.03
C LYS A 198 -7.42 -15.15 21.09
N ASP A 199 -8.22 -15.00 22.15
CA ASP A 199 -9.41 -15.80 22.36
C ASP A 199 -10.55 -15.31 21.46
N GLU A 200 -10.72 -13.99 21.33
CA GLU A 200 -11.65 -13.39 20.35
C GLU A 200 -11.35 -13.85 18.92
N LEU A 201 -10.06 -13.90 18.54
CA LEU A 201 -9.64 -14.37 17.23
C LEU A 201 -9.98 -15.85 17.04
N LYS A 202 -9.79 -16.67 18.08
CA LYS A 202 -10.12 -18.10 18.04
C LYS A 202 -11.62 -18.32 17.89
N VAL A 203 -12.43 -17.59 18.64
CA VAL A 203 -13.90 -17.61 18.52
C VAL A 203 -14.32 -17.20 17.11
N SER A 204 -13.78 -16.08 16.60
CA SER A 204 -14.05 -15.61 15.24
C SER A 204 -13.65 -16.63 14.17
N TYR A 205 -12.51 -17.30 14.34
CA TYR A 205 -12.07 -18.35 13.44
C TYR A 205 -13.01 -19.56 13.45
N ASP A 206 -13.40 -20.03 14.62
CA ASP A 206 -14.32 -21.17 14.76
C ASP A 206 -15.72 -20.83 14.21
N GLU A 207 -16.19 -19.59 14.39
CA GLU A 207 -17.41 -19.10 13.74
C GLU A 207 -17.32 -19.10 12.22
N ILE A 208 -16.24 -18.56 11.65
CA ILE A 208 -16.02 -18.55 10.20
C ILE A 208 -15.97 -19.97 9.67
N LYS A 209 -15.27 -20.88 10.37
CA LYS A 209 -15.18 -22.30 10.00
C LYS A 209 -16.54 -22.98 10.02
N ASN A 210 -17.38 -22.67 11.01
CA ASN A 210 -18.74 -23.20 11.09
C ASN A 210 -19.64 -22.62 9.99
N LYS A 211 -19.56 -21.32 9.72
CA LYS A 211 -20.26 -20.66 8.60
C LYS A 211 -19.86 -21.29 7.26
N LEU A 212 -18.56 -21.52 7.04
CA LEU A 212 -18.04 -22.15 5.83
C LEU A 212 -18.58 -23.58 5.65
N LYS A 213 -18.59 -24.41 6.71
CA LYS A 213 -19.20 -25.74 6.67
C LYS A 213 -20.68 -25.69 6.33
N ASN A 214 -21.41 -24.72 6.88
CA ASN A 214 -22.83 -24.58 6.61
C ASN A 214 -23.09 -24.14 5.15
N THR A 215 -22.30 -23.20 4.64
CA THR A 215 -22.34 -22.78 3.23
C THR A 215 -22.03 -23.94 2.28
N ASP A 216 -21.05 -24.79 2.61
CA ASP A 216 -20.72 -25.97 1.80
C ASP A 216 -21.91 -26.96 1.75
N ASN A 217 -22.55 -27.20 2.89
CA ASN A 217 -23.77 -28.01 2.95
C ASN A 217 -24.93 -27.41 2.14
N GLU A 218 -25.10 -26.08 2.19
CA GLU A 218 -26.10 -25.37 1.38
C GLU A 218 -25.78 -25.45 -0.12
N LEU A 219 -24.52 -25.34 -0.52
CA LEU A 219 -24.08 -25.52 -1.91
C LEU A 219 -24.36 -26.94 -2.41
N ILE A 220 -24.10 -27.96 -1.60
CA ILE A 220 -24.42 -29.36 -1.94
C ILE A 220 -25.93 -29.53 -2.11
N LYS A 221 -26.74 -28.99 -1.19
CA LYS A 221 -28.21 -29.02 -1.31
C LYS A 221 -28.70 -28.30 -2.57
N LEU A 222 -28.17 -27.11 -2.84
CA LEU A 222 -28.51 -26.33 -4.03
C LEU A 222 -28.15 -27.09 -5.30
N LYS A 223 -26.95 -27.66 -5.38
CA LYS A 223 -26.49 -28.47 -6.52
C LYS A 223 -27.44 -29.63 -6.78
N ASN A 224 -27.76 -30.42 -5.75
CA ASN A 224 -28.65 -31.58 -5.89
C ASN A 224 -30.06 -31.16 -6.32
N THR A 225 -30.59 -30.09 -5.71
CA THR A 225 -31.92 -29.54 -6.04
C THR A 225 -31.97 -29.06 -7.49
N LYS A 226 -30.92 -28.36 -7.94
CA LYS A 226 -30.84 -27.86 -9.32
C LYS A 226 -30.67 -29.01 -10.31
N GLU A 227 -29.87 -30.02 -9.99
CA GLU A 227 -29.72 -31.20 -10.84
C GLU A 227 -31.05 -31.94 -11.01
N GLU A 228 -31.83 -32.10 -9.95
CA GLU A 228 -33.17 -32.69 -10.00
C GLU A 228 -34.16 -31.82 -10.81
N GLN A 229 -34.15 -30.49 -10.60
CA GLN A 229 -34.94 -29.55 -11.40
C GLN A 229 -34.60 -29.61 -12.89
N TYR A 230 -33.32 -29.73 -13.25
CA TYR A 230 -32.92 -29.85 -14.66
C TYR A 230 -33.34 -31.20 -15.25
N LYS A 231 -33.23 -32.29 -14.50
CA LYS A 231 -33.70 -33.62 -14.95
C LYS A 231 -35.20 -33.63 -15.19
N THR A 232 -35.99 -33.06 -14.28
CA THR A 232 -37.45 -32.98 -14.44
C THR A 232 -37.83 -32.08 -15.60
N PHE A 233 -37.19 -30.91 -15.75
CA PHE A 233 -37.40 -30.01 -16.87
C PHE A 233 -37.09 -30.67 -18.22
N ILE A 234 -35.94 -31.34 -18.36
CA ILE A 234 -35.57 -32.05 -19.59
C ILE A 234 -36.60 -33.15 -19.91
N ASN A 235 -37.05 -33.89 -18.90
CA ASN A 235 -38.04 -34.94 -19.10
C ASN A 235 -39.40 -34.39 -19.54
N ASP A 236 -39.86 -33.29 -18.94
CA ASP A 236 -41.09 -32.61 -19.33
C ASP A 236 -41.03 -32.13 -20.79
N TRP A 237 -39.93 -31.48 -21.18
CA TRP A 237 -39.70 -31.07 -22.57
C TRP A 237 -39.68 -32.24 -23.54
N LYS A 238 -39.08 -33.36 -23.14
CA LYS A 238 -39.08 -34.58 -23.96
C LYS A 238 -40.49 -35.12 -24.17
N ILE A 239 -41.31 -35.12 -23.11
CA ILE A 239 -42.73 -35.53 -23.19
C ILE A 239 -43.50 -34.58 -24.10
N GLN A 240 -43.33 -33.26 -23.94
CA GLN A 240 -44.00 -32.27 -24.77
C GLN A 240 -43.60 -32.38 -26.24
N TYR A 241 -42.32 -32.61 -26.52
CA TYR A 241 -41.82 -32.81 -27.88
C TYR A 241 -42.42 -34.06 -28.54
N GLU A 242 -42.40 -35.19 -27.85
CA GLU A 242 -42.98 -36.45 -28.36
C GLU A 242 -44.50 -36.33 -28.58
N ASN A 243 -45.21 -35.67 -27.67
CA ASN A 243 -46.64 -35.38 -27.84
C ASN A 243 -46.90 -34.48 -29.06
N THR A 244 -46.15 -33.39 -29.18
CA THR A 244 -46.29 -32.46 -30.32
C THR A 244 -45.97 -33.15 -31.64
N LYS A 245 -44.90 -33.95 -31.69
CA LYS A 245 -44.53 -34.74 -32.87
C LYS A 245 -45.65 -35.69 -33.26
N LYS A 246 -46.22 -36.41 -32.29
CA LYS A 246 -47.35 -37.33 -32.50
C LYS A 246 -48.58 -36.58 -33.01
N ASP A 247 -48.87 -35.39 -32.48
CA ASP A 247 -49.98 -34.56 -32.92
C ASP A 247 -49.78 -34.11 -34.37
N ILE A 248 -48.58 -33.62 -34.72
CA ILE A 248 -48.23 -33.25 -36.11
C ILE A 248 -48.39 -34.44 -37.06
N GLU A 249 -47.84 -35.60 -36.71
CA GLU A 249 -47.95 -36.83 -37.51
C GLU A 249 -49.41 -37.28 -37.68
N SER A 250 -50.25 -37.06 -36.67
CA SER A 250 -51.69 -37.38 -36.73
C SER A 250 -52.49 -36.41 -37.62
N LEU A 251 -52.09 -35.13 -37.65
CA LEU A 251 -52.78 -34.07 -38.38
C LEU A 251 -52.36 -33.99 -39.86
N LEU A 252 -51.15 -34.43 -40.20
CA LEU A 252 -50.60 -34.36 -41.56
C LEU A 252 -51.49 -35.07 -42.62
N PRO A 253 -51.97 -36.31 -42.42
CA PRO A 253 -52.89 -36.96 -43.37
C PRO A 253 -54.21 -36.19 -43.51
N GLY A 254 -54.70 -35.57 -42.44
CA GLY A 254 -55.90 -34.75 -42.44
C GLY A 254 -55.73 -33.45 -43.23
N ALA A 255 -54.62 -32.75 -43.05
CA ALA A 255 -54.34 -31.51 -43.77
C ALA A 255 -54.17 -31.75 -45.28
N LEU A 256 -53.43 -32.79 -45.67
CA LEU A 256 -53.21 -33.14 -47.08
C LEU A 256 -54.54 -33.48 -47.80
N THR A 257 -55.36 -34.31 -47.17
CA THR A 257 -56.63 -34.79 -47.74
C THR A 257 -57.71 -33.72 -47.72
N ALA A 258 -57.76 -32.87 -46.69
CA ALA A 258 -58.61 -31.69 -46.65
C ALA A 258 -58.25 -30.69 -47.76
N GLY A 259 -56.95 -30.45 -47.97
CA GLY A 259 -56.47 -29.59 -49.06
C GLY A 259 -56.87 -30.13 -50.45
N LEU A 260 -56.58 -31.40 -50.73
CA LEU A 260 -56.91 -32.04 -52.01
C LEU A 260 -58.42 -32.11 -52.25
N SER A 261 -59.21 -32.58 -51.27
CA SER A 261 -60.66 -32.70 -51.41
C SER A 261 -61.34 -31.34 -51.57
N SER A 262 -60.86 -30.29 -50.90
CA SER A 262 -61.33 -28.91 -51.09
C SER A 262 -61.00 -28.36 -52.48
N ALA A 263 -59.79 -28.62 -52.98
CA ALA A 263 -59.39 -28.24 -54.34
C ALA A 263 -60.28 -28.93 -55.40
N TYR A 264 -60.56 -30.23 -55.24
CA TYR A 264 -61.47 -30.96 -56.11
C TYR A 264 -62.92 -30.49 -56.01
N ALA A 265 -63.42 -30.22 -54.80
CA ALA A 265 -64.75 -29.67 -54.60
C ALA A 265 -64.91 -28.29 -55.27
N THR A 266 -63.87 -27.45 -55.18
CA THR A 266 -63.83 -26.13 -55.82
C THR A 266 -63.84 -26.26 -57.34
N LYS A 267 -62.97 -27.11 -57.91
CA LYS A 267 -62.94 -27.37 -59.36
C LYS A 267 -64.26 -27.93 -59.88
N LYS A 268 -64.85 -28.90 -59.17
CA LYS A 268 -66.19 -29.43 -59.47
C LYS A 268 -67.26 -28.34 -59.49
N ARG A 269 -67.21 -27.39 -58.54
CA ARG A 269 -68.17 -26.27 -58.48
C ARG A 269 -68.03 -25.35 -59.69
N VAL A 270 -66.80 -25.00 -60.06
CA VAL A 270 -66.53 -24.17 -61.25
C VAL A 270 -67.02 -24.87 -62.52
N GLU A 271 -66.68 -26.14 -62.70
CA GLU A 271 -67.15 -26.93 -63.85
C GLU A 271 -68.67 -27.06 -63.91
N ARG A 272 -69.35 -27.20 -62.77
CA ARG A 272 -70.83 -27.19 -62.74
C ARG A 272 -71.39 -25.86 -63.24
N GLN A 273 -70.78 -24.74 -62.86
CA GLN A 273 -71.19 -23.42 -63.35
C GLN A 273 -70.97 -23.34 -64.87
N GLU A 274 -69.79 -23.72 -65.36
CA GLU A 274 -69.51 -23.74 -66.80
C GLU A 274 -70.45 -24.67 -67.58
N SER A 275 -70.73 -25.87 -67.06
CA SER A 275 -71.69 -26.79 -67.66
C SER A 275 -73.09 -26.19 -67.74
N THR A 276 -73.52 -25.41 -66.74
CA THR A 276 -74.83 -24.73 -66.83
C THR A 276 -74.83 -23.62 -67.88
N GLU A 277 -73.73 -22.90 -68.03
CA GLU A 277 -73.58 -21.88 -69.07
C GLU A 277 -73.57 -22.51 -70.46
N TYR A 278 -72.81 -23.57 -70.69
CA TYR A 278 -72.85 -24.29 -71.97
C TYR A 278 -74.25 -24.87 -72.27
N ALA A 279 -75.00 -25.28 -71.26
CA ALA A 279 -76.38 -25.79 -71.42
C ALA A 279 -77.33 -24.67 -71.87
N LYS A 280 -77.19 -23.47 -71.29
CA LYS A 280 -77.91 -22.28 -71.72
C LYS A 280 -77.52 -21.88 -73.15
N THR A 281 -76.22 -21.85 -73.48
CA THR A 281 -75.74 -21.55 -74.83
C THR A 281 -76.30 -22.54 -75.84
N PHE A 282 -76.30 -23.84 -75.53
CA PHE A 282 -76.90 -24.87 -76.38
C PHE A 282 -78.39 -24.64 -76.57
N ARG A 283 -79.15 -24.42 -75.49
CA ARG A 283 -80.59 -24.12 -75.56
C ARG A 283 -80.87 -22.88 -76.41
N ASN A 284 -80.10 -21.81 -76.23
CA ASN A 284 -80.26 -20.57 -77.00
C ASN A 284 -79.93 -20.79 -78.49
N ALA A 285 -78.93 -21.62 -78.80
CA ALA A 285 -78.62 -21.98 -80.18
C ALA A 285 -79.75 -22.79 -80.83
N ILE A 286 -80.38 -23.74 -80.11
CA ILE A 286 -81.56 -24.47 -80.60
C ILE A 286 -82.73 -23.51 -80.84
N ILE A 287 -83.00 -22.58 -79.90
CA ILE A 287 -84.03 -21.54 -80.10
C ILE A 287 -83.70 -20.71 -81.34
N GLY A 288 -82.44 -20.31 -81.52
CA GLY A 288 -81.98 -19.59 -82.71
C GLY A 288 -82.22 -20.35 -84.01
N LEU A 289 -81.97 -21.66 -84.05
CA LEU A 289 -82.27 -22.51 -85.22
C LEU A 289 -83.77 -22.54 -85.52
N VAL A 290 -84.62 -22.67 -84.50
CA VAL A 290 -86.08 -22.66 -84.65
C VAL A 290 -86.57 -21.29 -85.14
N SER A 291 -85.98 -20.20 -84.62
CA SER A 291 -86.28 -18.84 -85.08
C SER A 291 -85.91 -18.64 -86.54
N ILE A 292 -84.70 -19.06 -86.96
CA ILE A 292 -84.26 -18.97 -88.36
C ILE A 292 -85.16 -19.82 -89.28
N SER A 293 -85.53 -21.02 -88.83
CA SER A 293 -86.44 -21.89 -89.59
C SER A 293 -87.85 -21.37 -89.73
N SER A 294 -88.27 -20.46 -88.85
CA SER A 294 -89.57 -19.80 -88.94
C SER A 294 -89.58 -18.63 -89.93
N ILE A 295 -88.41 -18.08 -90.32
CA ILE A 295 -88.30 -16.90 -91.20
C ILE A 295 -88.99 -17.12 -92.57
N PRO A 296 -88.75 -18.22 -93.32
CA PRO A 296 -89.43 -18.45 -94.60
C PRO A 296 -90.94 -18.49 -94.47
N ILE A 297 -91.44 -19.10 -93.39
CA ILE A 297 -92.88 -19.24 -93.11
C ILE A 297 -93.48 -17.86 -92.84
N ILE A 298 -92.85 -17.07 -91.97
CA ILE A 298 -93.29 -15.71 -91.63
C ILE A 298 -93.26 -14.80 -92.86
N CYS A 299 -92.18 -14.83 -93.65
CA CYS A 299 -92.09 -14.06 -94.89
C CYS A 299 -93.12 -14.50 -95.93
N SER A 300 -93.44 -15.80 -96.02
CA SER A 300 -94.47 -16.31 -96.93
C SER A 300 -95.86 -15.81 -96.53
N ILE A 301 -96.17 -15.82 -95.23
CA ILE A 301 -97.42 -15.25 -94.70
C ILE A 301 -97.49 -13.74 -94.99
N LEU A 302 -96.38 -13.02 -94.81
CA LEU A 302 -96.33 -11.58 -95.07
C LEU A 302 -96.48 -11.25 -96.56
N LEU A 303 -95.87 -12.03 -97.45
CA LEU A 303 -96.05 -11.90 -98.90
C LEU A 303 -97.49 -12.19 -99.34
N MET A 304 -98.16 -13.16 -98.70
CA MET A 304 -99.57 -13.44 -98.95
C MET A 304 -100.48 -12.25 -98.60
N ILE A 305 -100.26 -11.62 -97.44
CA ILE A 305 -101.08 -10.50 -96.95
C ILE A 305 -100.83 -9.22 -97.75
N PHE A 306 -99.56 -8.87 -98.05
CA PHE A 306 -99.24 -7.58 -98.67
C PHE A 306 -99.24 -7.58 -100.20
N LYS A 307 -99.04 -8.74 -100.85
CA LYS A 307 -98.90 -8.82 -102.32
C LYS A 307 -99.92 -9.73 -103.03
N ASN A 308 -100.89 -10.31 -102.33
CA ASN A 308 -101.94 -11.17 -102.89
C ASN A 308 -101.42 -12.30 -103.81
N LEU A 309 -100.28 -12.93 -103.47
CA LEU A 309 -99.79 -14.08 -104.23
C LEU A 309 -100.69 -15.29 -104.00
N THR A 310 -100.95 -16.06 -105.06
CA THR A 310 -101.64 -17.36 -104.98
C THR A 310 -100.78 -18.40 -104.26
N LEU A 311 -101.43 -19.35 -103.56
CA LEU A 311 -100.75 -20.41 -102.79
C LEU A 311 -99.71 -21.19 -103.61
N ASP A 312 -99.97 -21.44 -104.89
CA ASP A 312 -99.05 -22.15 -105.78
C ASP A 312 -97.72 -21.41 -106.01
N GLU A 313 -97.75 -20.08 -106.12
CA GLU A 313 -96.54 -19.29 -106.31
C GLU A 313 -95.67 -19.25 -105.04
N ILE A 314 -96.32 -19.28 -103.87
CA ILE A 314 -95.65 -19.32 -102.57
C ILE A 314 -94.97 -20.67 -102.39
N ILE A 315 -95.68 -21.78 -102.64
CA ILE A 315 -95.13 -23.15 -102.53
C ILE A 315 -93.91 -23.32 -103.44
N SER A 316 -93.94 -22.75 -104.64
CA SER A 316 -92.79 -22.79 -105.57
C SER A 316 -91.58 -21.96 -105.08
N LYS A 317 -91.82 -20.85 -104.35
CA LYS A 317 -90.75 -19.97 -103.86
C LYS A 317 -90.18 -20.36 -102.49
N LEU A 318 -90.89 -21.16 -101.69
CA LEU A 318 -90.44 -21.62 -100.37
C LEU A 318 -89.06 -22.34 -100.40
N PRO A 319 -88.81 -23.31 -101.31
CA PRO A 319 -87.53 -24.02 -101.37
C PRO A 319 -86.35 -23.08 -101.67
N THR A 320 -86.53 -22.14 -102.60
CA THR A 320 -85.51 -21.15 -102.98
C THR A 320 -85.19 -20.21 -101.82
N MET A 321 -86.22 -19.80 -101.05
CA MET A 321 -86.05 -18.95 -99.88
C MET A 321 -85.36 -19.68 -98.72
N SER A 322 -85.68 -20.95 -98.50
CA SER A 322 -85.02 -21.80 -97.52
C SER A 322 -83.54 -22.02 -97.85
N LEU A 323 -83.22 -22.25 -99.14
CA LEU A 323 -81.84 -22.41 -99.61
C LEU A 323 -81.01 -21.13 -99.44
N ALA A 324 -81.63 -19.95 -99.63
CA ALA A 324 -80.97 -18.66 -99.44
C ALA A 324 -80.58 -18.38 -97.97
N LEU A 325 -81.24 -19.03 -97.00
CA LEU A 325 -80.95 -18.90 -95.58
C LEU A 325 -79.89 -19.90 -95.07
N LEU A 326 -79.43 -20.84 -95.91
CA LEU A 326 -78.42 -21.84 -95.53
C LEU A 326 -77.15 -21.23 -94.88
N PRO A 327 -76.57 -20.12 -95.40
CA PRO A 327 -75.42 -19.47 -94.76
C PRO A 327 -75.70 -18.96 -93.34
N LEU A 328 -76.97 -18.66 -93.01
CA LEU A 328 -77.38 -18.18 -91.69
C LEU A 328 -77.44 -19.31 -90.65
N TYR A 329 -77.71 -20.55 -91.07
CA TYR A 329 -77.72 -21.71 -90.17
C TYR A 329 -76.32 -22.13 -89.73
N ALA A 330 -75.30 -21.94 -90.57
CA ALA A 330 -73.94 -22.44 -90.30
C ALA A 330 -73.31 -21.90 -89.00
N PRO A 331 -73.36 -20.58 -88.69
CA PRO A 331 -72.85 -20.05 -87.42
C PRO A 331 -73.61 -20.57 -86.19
N VAL A 332 -74.92 -20.73 -86.29
CA VAL A 332 -75.74 -21.20 -85.16
C VAL A 332 -75.51 -22.70 -84.90
N LEU A 333 -75.39 -23.50 -85.96
CA LEU A 333 -75.00 -24.91 -85.87
C LEU A 333 -73.60 -25.07 -85.28
N TRP A 334 -72.66 -24.18 -85.62
CA TRP A 334 -71.33 -24.16 -84.99
C TRP A 334 -71.46 -23.98 -83.48
N VAL A 335 -72.17 -22.93 -83.04
CA VAL A 335 -72.34 -22.63 -81.62
C VAL A 335 -73.02 -23.79 -80.88
N ALA A 336 -74.08 -24.37 -81.47
CA ALA A 336 -74.76 -25.53 -80.89
C ALA A 336 -73.83 -26.74 -80.75
N TYR A 337 -73.06 -27.07 -81.80
CA TYR A 337 -72.14 -28.20 -81.79
C TYR A 337 -71.00 -28.01 -80.77
N SER A 338 -70.40 -26.81 -80.74
CA SER A 338 -69.35 -26.47 -79.78
C SER A 338 -69.84 -26.52 -78.34
N ALA A 339 -71.05 -26.00 -78.07
CA ALA A 339 -71.66 -26.07 -76.75
C ALA A 339 -71.96 -27.52 -76.31
N ASP A 340 -72.46 -28.38 -77.21
CA ASP A 340 -72.70 -29.81 -76.90
C ASP A 340 -71.40 -30.56 -76.57
N LYS A 341 -70.32 -30.34 -77.33
CA LYS A 341 -69.00 -30.95 -77.05
C LYS A 341 -68.45 -30.51 -75.69
N LYS A 342 -68.51 -29.21 -75.39
CA LYS A 342 -68.08 -28.66 -74.09
C LYS A 342 -68.94 -29.16 -72.92
N LEU A 343 -70.25 -29.32 -73.14
CA LEU A 343 -71.16 -29.92 -72.16
C LEU A 343 -70.79 -31.35 -71.79
N LYS A 344 -70.57 -32.20 -72.79
CA LYS A 344 -70.18 -33.60 -72.57
C LYS A 344 -68.85 -33.70 -71.84
N LEU A 345 -67.89 -32.86 -72.20
CA LEU A 345 -66.60 -32.77 -71.53
C LEU A 345 -66.75 -32.34 -70.06
N SER A 346 -67.51 -31.28 -69.79
CA SER A 346 -67.70 -30.78 -68.42
C SER A 346 -68.42 -31.80 -67.53
N LYS A 347 -69.43 -32.52 -68.04
CA LYS A 347 -70.08 -33.63 -67.31
C LYS A 347 -69.09 -34.71 -66.88
N ARG A 348 -68.23 -35.16 -67.80
CA ARG A 348 -67.19 -36.14 -67.50
C ARG A 348 -66.20 -35.61 -66.46
N LEU A 349 -65.77 -34.36 -66.60
CA LEU A 349 -64.83 -33.74 -65.68
C LEU A 349 -65.42 -33.56 -64.26
N ILE A 350 -66.73 -33.30 -64.16
CA ILE A 350 -67.47 -33.27 -62.89
C ILE A 350 -67.46 -34.66 -62.23
N GLU A 351 -67.71 -35.74 -62.99
CA GLU A 351 -67.67 -37.11 -62.46
C GLU A 351 -66.27 -37.47 -61.93
N GLU A 352 -65.22 -37.11 -62.67
CA GLU A 352 -63.83 -37.35 -62.30
C GLU A 352 -63.40 -36.58 -61.05
N TYR A 353 -63.69 -35.27 -60.99
CA TYR A 353 -63.42 -34.49 -59.78
C TYR A 353 -64.25 -34.96 -58.59
N THR A 354 -65.47 -35.44 -58.82
CA THR A 354 -66.28 -36.05 -57.75
C THR A 354 -65.64 -37.34 -57.26
N HIS A 355 -65.17 -38.20 -58.15
CA HIS A 355 -64.47 -39.43 -57.78
C HIS A 355 -63.18 -39.11 -56.99
N LYS A 356 -62.35 -38.18 -57.45
CA LYS A 356 -61.13 -37.76 -56.75
C LYS A 356 -61.39 -37.12 -55.39
N GLU A 357 -62.46 -36.32 -55.27
CA GLU A 357 -62.89 -35.75 -54.00
C GLU A 357 -63.33 -36.84 -53.01
N VAL A 358 -64.15 -37.80 -53.46
CA VAL A 358 -64.64 -38.91 -52.64
C VAL A 358 -63.49 -39.80 -52.21
N VAL A 359 -62.59 -40.19 -53.12
CA VAL A 359 -61.39 -40.99 -52.80
C VAL A 359 -60.53 -40.29 -51.75
N SER A 360 -60.32 -38.98 -51.87
CA SER A 360 -59.54 -38.20 -50.89
C SER A 360 -60.21 -38.17 -49.50
N LYS A 361 -61.54 -38.03 -49.44
CA LYS A 361 -62.30 -38.08 -48.16
C LYS A 361 -62.33 -39.47 -47.55
N THR A 362 -62.48 -40.51 -48.39
CA THR A 362 -62.45 -41.91 -47.96
C THR A 362 -61.09 -42.29 -47.42
N TYR A 363 -60.00 -41.86 -48.07
CA TYR A 363 -58.64 -42.04 -47.55
C TYR A 363 -58.51 -41.45 -46.15
N TYR A 364 -58.99 -40.23 -45.91
CA TYR A 364 -58.94 -39.61 -44.58
C TYR A 364 -59.69 -40.43 -43.51
N GLY A 365 -60.90 -40.89 -43.83
CA GLY A 365 -61.69 -41.73 -42.94
C GLY A 365 -60.98 -43.05 -42.59
N LEU A 366 -60.44 -43.73 -43.60
CA LEU A 366 -59.72 -44.99 -43.43
C LEU A 366 -58.37 -44.80 -42.74
N SER A 367 -57.61 -43.75 -43.06
CA SER A 367 -56.34 -43.42 -42.39
C SER A 367 -56.55 -43.13 -40.92
N LYS A 368 -57.66 -42.47 -40.57
CA LYS A 368 -58.05 -42.21 -39.18
C LYS A 368 -58.46 -43.49 -38.43
N GLN A 369 -59.13 -44.43 -39.09
CA GLN A 369 -59.45 -45.73 -38.51
C GLN A 369 -58.19 -46.58 -38.29
N LEU A 370 -57.21 -46.53 -39.20
CA LEU A 370 -55.93 -47.23 -39.09
C LEU A 370 -55.05 -46.71 -37.94
N LEU A 371 -55.18 -45.44 -37.52
CA LEU A 371 -54.54 -44.94 -36.29
C LEU A 371 -54.96 -45.71 -35.03
N ASN A 372 -56.16 -46.30 -35.03
CA ASN A 372 -56.74 -46.98 -33.87
C ASN A 372 -56.56 -48.52 -33.90
N VAL A 373 -55.89 -49.06 -34.93
CA VAL A 373 -55.62 -50.50 -35.05
C VAL A 373 -54.43 -50.88 -34.17
N LYS A 374 -54.59 -51.91 -33.32
CA LYS A 374 -53.59 -52.35 -32.33
C LYS A 374 -52.32 -52.95 -32.95
N GLU A 375 -52.44 -53.61 -34.11
CA GLU A 375 -51.31 -54.19 -34.84
C GLU A 375 -50.66 -53.14 -35.74
N LYS A 376 -49.53 -52.57 -35.28
CA LYS A 376 -48.83 -51.48 -35.98
C LYS A 376 -48.30 -51.92 -37.36
N ASP A 377 -47.79 -53.14 -37.49
CA ASP A 377 -47.19 -53.61 -38.74
C ASP A 377 -48.23 -53.76 -39.86
N LYS A 378 -49.38 -54.38 -39.58
CA LYS A 378 -50.50 -54.47 -40.54
C LYS A 378 -51.14 -53.11 -40.81
N SER A 379 -51.20 -52.23 -39.80
CA SER A 379 -51.72 -50.86 -39.98
C SER A 379 -50.86 -50.03 -40.92
N ASN A 380 -49.53 -50.13 -40.81
CA ASN A 380 -48.58 -49.45 -41.68
C ASN A 380 -48.66 -49.96 -43.13
N GLU A 381 -48.72 -51.28 -43.33
CA GLU A 381 -48.90 -51.86 -44.68
C GLU A 381 -50.21 -51.38 -45.34
N LEU A 382 -51.31 -51.33 -44.58
CA LEU A 382 -52.59 -50.83 -45.09
C LEU A 382 -52.55 -49.33 -45.41
N ARG A 383 -51.81 -48.54 -44.64
CA ARG A 383 -51.59 -47.11 -44.95
C ARG A 383 -50.81 -46.92 -46.23
N ASP A 384 -49.75 -47.70 -46.43
CA ASP A 384 -48.93 -47.62 -47.64
C ASP A 384 -49.75 -47.99 -48.88
N LYS A 385 -50.60 -49.03 -48.79
CA LYS A 385 -51.55 -49.39 -49.86
C LYS A 385 -52.57 -48.27 -50.12
N LEU A 386 -53.12 -47.66 -49.06
CA LEU A 386 -54.05 -46.55 -49.21
C LEU A 386 -53.37 -45.32 -49.85
N LEU A 387 -52.12 -45.03 -49.47
CA LEU A 387 -51.35 -43.91 -50.01
C LEU A 387 -51.02 -44.16 -51.48
N TYR A 388 -50.61 -45.38 -51.83
CA TYR A 388 -50.40 -45.79 -53.20
C TYR A 388 -51.66 -45.63 -54.05
N ASN A 389 -52.82 -46.10 -53.56
CA ASN A 389 -54.10 -45.93 -54.24
C ASN A 389 -54.48 -44.45 -54.40
N LEU A 390 -54.25 -43.63 -53.38
CA LEU A 390 -54.46 -42.19 -53.45
C LEU A 390 -53.56 -41.56 -54.52
N ILE A 391 -52.26 -41.88 -54.53
CA ILE A 391 -51.31 -41.38 -55.53
C ILE A 391 -51.73 -41.82 -56.93
N ALA A 392 -52.09 -43.09 -57.12
CA ALA A 392 -52.52 -43.61 -58.42
C ALA A 392 -53.74 -42.86 -58.96
N VAL A 393 -54.78 -42.64 -58.14
CA VAL A 393 -55.99 -41.89 -58.52
C VAL A 393 -55.70 -40.41 -58.81
N ASN A 394 -54.74 -39.82 -58.09
CA ASN A 394 -54.34 -38.43 -58.31
C ASN A 394 -53.38 -38.26 -59.49
N SER A 395 -52.60 -39.28 -59.84
CA SER A 395 -51.56 -39.25 -60.89
C SER A 395 -52.16 -39.23 -62.30
N GLU A 396 -53.38 -39.69 -62.49
CA GLU A 396 -54.06 -39.58 -63.78
C GLU A 396 -54.48 -38.13 -64.05
N ASN A 397 -53.86 -37.50 -65.05
CA ASN A 397 -54.17 -36.12 -65.41
C ASN A 397 -55.57 -36.04 -66.07
N PRO A 398 -56.51 -35.22 -65.54
CA PRO A 398 -57.83 -35.02 -66.16
C PRO A 398 -57.75 -34.46 -67.59
N GLY A 399 -56.62 -33.86 -67.99
CA GLY A 399 -56.36 -33.41 -69.36
C GLY A 399 -56.31 -34.53 -70.39
N LYS A 400 -56.02 -35.78 -70.00
CA LYS A 400 -56.09 -36.95 -70.90
C LYS A 400 -57.51 -37.22 -71.42
N LEU A 401 -58.53 -36.75 -70.69
CA LEU A 401 -59.94 -36.93 -71.02
C LEU A 401 -60.43 -35.93 -72.07
N ILE A 402 -59.62 -34.92 -72.37
CA ILE A 402 -59.78 -34.03 -73.51
C ILE A 402 -59.18 -34.75 -74.72
N THR A 403 -59.85 -35.81 -75.19
CA THR A 403 -59.53 -36.40 -76.49
C THR A 403 -59.80 -35.33 -77.56
N ASP A 404 -58.85 -35.10 -78.46
CA ASP A 404 -58.84 -34.04 -79.49
C ASP A 404 -58.49 -32.62 -79.00
N TYR A 405 -57.49 -32.46 -78.12
CA TYR A 405 -56.90 -31.12 -77.92
C TYR A 405 -56.17 -30.62 -79.18
N GLU A 406 -55.54 -31.53 -79.93
CA GLU A 406 -54.74 -31.21 -81.13
C GLU A 406 -55.59 -30.97 -82.40
N ASN A 407 -56.78 -31.56 -82.49
CA ASN A 407 -57.65 -31.38 -83.64
C ASN A 407 -58.50 -30.13 -83.44
N SER A 408 -58.32 -29.14 -84.32
CA SER A 408 -59.10 -27.89 -84.30
C SER A 408 -60.58 -28.21 -84.11
N ASN A 409 -61.21 -27.63 -83.08
CA ASN A 409 -62.64 -27.75 -82.79
C ASN A 409 -63.47 -27.01 -83.85
N ASN A 410 -63.30 -27.39 -85.11
CA ASN A 410 -64.04 -26.87 -86.23
C ASN A 410 -65.19 -27.86 -86.51
N PRO A 411 -66.45 -27.48 -86.22
CA PRO A 411 -67.61 -28.33 -86.45
C PRO A 411 -67.74 -28.78 -87.89
N ILE A 412 -67.25 -27.97 -88.84
CA ILE A 412 -67.27 -28.27 -90.27
C ILE A 412 -66.27 -29.37 -90.60
N MET A 413 -65.06 -29.34 -90.00
CA MET A 413 -64.03 -30.36 -90.21
C MET A 413 -64.41 -31.72 -89.60
N ASP A 414 -65.07 -31.71 -88.44
CA ASP A 414 -65.60 -32.92 -87.79
C ASP A 414 -66.80 -33.50 -88.57
N PHE A 415 -67.64 -32.63 -89.16
CA PHE A 415 -68.71 -33.06 -90.05
C PHE A 415 -68.18 -33.63 -91.38
N ILE A 416 -67.14 -33.02 -91.97
CA ILE A 416 -66.50 -33.49 -93.20
C ILE A 416 -65.76 -34.82 -92.97
N SER A 417 -65.06 -35.00 -91.86
CA SER A 417 -64.42 -36.28 -91.53
C SER A 417 -65.43 -37.40 -91.27
N ASN A 418 -66.62 -37.07 -90.75
CA ASN A 418 -67.76 -37.99 -90.66
C ASN A 418 -68.64 -38.07 -91.92
N SER A 419 -68.28 -37.37 -93.01
CA SER A 419 -69.07 -37.32 -94.26
C SER A 419 -69.28 -38.70 -94.89
N ALA A 420 -68.35 -39.64 -94.72
CA ALA A 420 -68.51 -41.02 -95.19
C ALA A 420 -69.70 -41.74 -94.51
N LYS A 421 -70.01 -41.41 -93.25
CA LYS A 421 -71.22 -41.91 -92.56
C LYS A 421 -72.46 -41.16 -93.04
N PHE A 422 -72.35 -39.86 -93.31
CA PHE A 422 -73.44 -39.05 -93.86
C PHE A 422 -73.85 -39.54 -95.25
N ALA A 423 -72.90 -39.79 -96.16
CA ALA A 423 -73.14 -40.34 -97.49
C ALA A 423 -73.86 -41.71 -97.44
N LYS A 424 -73.46 -42.60 -96.53
CA LYS A 424 -74.15 -43.88 -96.29
C LYS A 424 -75.60 -43.70 -95.81
N ASN A 425 -75.86 -42.69 -94.99
CA ASN A 425 -77.22 -42.38 -94.53
C ASN A 425 -78.06 -41.71 -95.62
N LEU A 426 -77.45 -40.89 -96.46
CA LEU A 426 -78.11 -40.23 -97.59
C LEU A 426 -78.48 -41.24 -98.69
N ASP A 427 -77.63 -42.25 -98.95
CA ASP A 427 -77.93 -43.37 -99.83
C ASP A 427 -79.11 -44.22 -99.31
N LYS A 428 -79.22 -44.43 -97.99
CA LYS A 428 -80.39 -45.07 -97.37
C LYS A 428 -81.67 -44.26 -97.55
N VAL A 429 -81.60 -42.94 -97.37
CA VAL A 429 -82.76 -42.04 -97.54
C VAL A 429 -83.17 -41.99 -99.01
N SER A 430 -82.21 -41.89 -99.94
CA SER A 430 -82.46 -41.94 -101.39
C SER A 430 -83.18 -43.23 -101.80
N LYS A 431 -82.68 -44.39 -101.35
CA LYS A 431 -83.35 -45.69 -101.57
C LYS A 431 -84.75 -45.77 -100.96
N SER A 432 -84.99 -45.05 -99.86
CA SER A 432 -86.31 -44.98 -99.22
C SER A 432 -87.29 -44.11 -100.02
N ILE A 433 -86.82 -42.96 -100.50
CA ILE A 433 -87.59 -42.06 -101.38
C ILE A 433 -87.90 -42.75 -102.71
N GLU A 434 -86.97 -43.51 -103.27
CA GLU A 434 -87.17 -44.27 -104.51
C GLU A 434 -88.21 -45.39 -104.33
N ARG A 435 -88.21 -46.09 -103.17
CA ARG A 435 -89.28 -47.04 -102.83
C ARG A 435 -90.63 -46.36 -102.76
N VAL A 436 -90.73 -45.23 -102.03
CA VAL A 436 -91.98 -44.46 -101.89
C VAL A 436 -92.48 -43.96 -103.25
N LYS A 437 -91.58 -43.48 -104.12
CA LYS A 437 -91.92 -43.07 -105.48
C LYS A 437 -92.47 -44.23 -106.31
N LYS A 438 -91.89 -45.43 -106.19
CA LYS A 438 -92.38 -46.65 -106.85
C LYS A 438 -93.79 -47.03 -106.37
N THR A 439 -94.06 -46.97 -105.07
CA THR A 439 -95.40 -47.27 -104.52
C THR A 439 -96.45 -46.23 -104.92
N VAL A 440 -96.07 -44.95 -105.03
CA VAL A 440 -96.99 -43.88 -105.47
C VAL A 440 -97.27 -43.97 -106.97
N SER A 441 -96.27 -44.29 -107.80
CA SER A 441 -96.46 -44.50 -109.24
C SER A 441 -97.31 -45.74 -109.55
N SER A 442 -97.18 -46.83 -108.79
CA SER A 442 -98.06 -48.00 -108.94
C SER A 442 -99.49 -47.78 -108.41
N SER A 443 -99.70 -46.78 -107.54
CA SER A 443 -101.03 -46.48 -106.98
C SER A 443 -101.88 -45.59 -107.89
N ASN A 444 -101.30 -44.91 -108.88
CA ASN A 444 -102.03 -44.03 -109.79
C ASN A 444 -102.53 -44.75 -111.06
N GLU A 445 -102.15 -46.01 -111.26
CA GLU A 445 -102.57 -46.87 -112.39
C GLU A 445 -103.79 -47.74 -112.08
N ASN A 446 -104.28 -47.77 -110.83
CA ASN A 446 -105.37 -48.67 -110.42
C ASN A 446 -106.48 -47.88 -109.69
N LYS A 447 -107.39 -47.27 -110.45
CA LYS A 447 -108.68 -46.79 -109.94
C LYS A 447 -109.78 -47.73 -110.42
N ASP A 448 -110.06 -48.75 -109.62
CA ASP A 448 -111.38 -49.37 -109.53
C ASP A 448 -111.83 -49.30 -108.06
N ILE A 449 -112.89 -48.52 -107.83
CA ILE A 449 -113.54 -48.35 -106.53
C ILE A 449 -114.61 -49.42 -106.40
N PRO A 450 -114.75 -50.08 -105.23
CA PRO A 450 -116.09 -50.09 -104.65
C PRO A 450 -116.12 -49.84 -103.13
N THR A 451 -117.19 -49.13 -102.77
CA THR A 451 -117.78 -48.79 -101.47
C THR A 451 -118.43 -49.98 -100.76
N VAL A 452 -118.28 -50.13 -99.43
CA VAL A 452 -119.24 -50.78 -98.50
C VAL A 452 -118.96 -50.26 -97.06
N TYR A 453 -119.78 -49.39 -96.46
CA TYR A 453 -120.95 -49.62 -95.55
C TYR A 453 -120.68 -50.25 -94.16
N ILE A 454 -120.63 -49.34 -93.16
CA ILE A 454 -121.25 -49.31 -91.81
C ILE A 454 -121.74 -50.63 -91.16
N SER A 455 -121.34 -50.87 -89.91
CA SER A 455 -122.25 -51.31 -88.85
C SER A 455 -121.80 -50.85 -87.45
N LYS A 456 -122.80 -50.54 -86.62
CA LYS A 456 -122.81 -49.81 -85.35
C LYS A 456 -123.40 -50.74 -84.28
N THR A 457 -122.82 -50.80 -83.07
CA THR A 457 -123.42 -51.24 -81.79
C THR A 457 -122.43 -50.82 -80.67
N ALA A 458 -122.65 -49.81 -79.82
CA ALA A 458 -123.64 -49.69 -78.74
C ALA A 458 -123.52 -50.82 -77.70
N ASP A 459 -122.79 -50.57 -76.61
CA ASP A 459 -123.34 -50.12 -75.32
C ASP A 459 -122.36 -49.17 -74.63
#